data_AF-A0A7C5WVJ5-F1
#
_entry.id   AF-A0A7C5WVJ5-F1
#
_cell.length_a   1.000
_cell.length_b   1.000
_cell.length_c   1.000
_cell.angle_alpha   90.00
_cell.angle_beta   90.00
_cell.angle_gamma   90.00
#
_symmetry.space_group_name_H-M   'P 1'
#
loop_
_entity.id
_entity.type
_entity.pdbx_description
1 polymer ?
#
loop_
_entity_poly.entity_id
_entity_poly.type
_entity_poly.pdbx_seq_one_letter_code
_entity_poly.pdbx_strand_id
1 'polypeptide(L)' 'MIVFHDVMQRVRIILAQQTQQPKIKDRDIAFALDLDPQYFAVIKRRSKIPYEALAHFCRKHRISLNWILFDQDPPHLT' A
#
# COMPACT_ATOMS: atom_id res chain seq x y z
N MET A 1 -13.78 9.34 -2.75
CA MET A 1 -13.16 8.62 -3.89
C MET A 1 -11.82 8.10 -3.43
N ILE A 2 -11.46 6.84 -3.71
CA ILE A 2 -10.16 6.30 -3.31
C ILE A 2 -9.08 6.86 -4.25
N VAL A 3 -8.07 7.53 -3.69
CA VAL A 3 -7.01 8.19 -4.47
C VAL A 3 -5.74 7.35 -4.41
N PHE A 4 -5.15 7.07 -5.58
CA PHE A 4 -3.93 6.25 -5.71
C PHE A 4 -2.79 6.76 -4.82
N HIS A 5 -2.55 8.08 -4.81
CA HIS A 5 -1.47 8.68 -4.02
C HIS A 5 -1.60 8.34 -2.54
N ASP A 6 -2.78 8.57 -1.96
CA ASP A 6 -3.04 8.38 -0.53
C ASP A 6 -2.87 6.91 -0.13
N VAL A 7 -3.41 6.00 -0.95
CA VAL A 7 -3.25 4.54 -0.74
C VAL A 7 -1.77 4.15 -0.74
N MET A 8 -0.99 4.64 -1.72
CA MET A 8 0.45 4.34 -1.77
C MET A 8 1.24 5.00 -0.64
N GLN A 9 0.82 6.17 -0.14
CA GLN A 9 1.44 6.79 1.03
C GLN A 9 1.23 5.96 2.29
N ARG A 10 0.04 5.39 2.50
CA ARG A 10 -0.21 4.48 3.62
C ARG A 10 0.63 3.21 3.54
N VAL A 11 0.73 2.61 2.36
CA VAL A 11 1.66 1.48 2.12
C VAL A 11 3.11 1.88 2.45
N ARG A 12 3.52 3.08 2.04
CA ARG A 12 4.86 3.62 2.33
C ARG A 12 5.13 3.77 3.82
N ILE A 13 4.17 4.31 4.59
CA ILE A 13 4.28 4.49 6.04
C ILE A 13 4.50 3.14 6.73
N ILE A 14 3.71 2.13 6.37
CA ILE A 14 3.84 0.77 6.91
C ILE A 14 5.24 0.21 6.62
N LEU A 15 5.71 0.34 5.38
CA LEU A 15 7.03 -0.17 4.99
C LEU A 15 8.17 0.55 5.70
N ALA A 16 8.07 1.87 5.88
CA ALA A 16 9.08 2.66 6.60
C ALA A 16 9.17 2.22 8.07
N GLN A 17 8.03 1.99 8.73
CA GLN A 17 7.98 1.52 10.11
C GLN A 17 8.60 0.13 10.27
N GLN A 18 8.37 -0.78 9.33
CA GLN A 18 8.86 -2.16 9.42
C GLN A 18 10.34 -2.32 9.06
N THR A 19 10.82 -1.57 8.08
CA THR A 19 12.20 -1.70 7.59
C THR A 19 13.19 -0.81 8.34
N GLN A 20 12.70 0.08 9.21
CA GLN A 20 13.49 1.16 9.84
C GLN A 20 14.24 2.04 8.83
N GLN A 21 13.80 2.05 7.57
CA GLN A 21 14.38 2.87 6.51
C GLN A 21 13.63 4.19 6.39
N PRO A 22 14.34 5.33 6.43
CA PRO A 22 13.69 6.64 6.39
C PRO A 22 13.10 6.98 5.01
N LYS A 23 13.51 6.27 3.94
CA LYS A 23 13.12 6.61 2.57
C LYS A 23 12.82 5.36 1.73
N ILE A 24 11.53 5.07 1.63
CA ILE A 24 10.98 4.01 0.77
C ILE A 24 10.78 4.56 -0.65
N LYS A 25 11.39 3.91 -1.65
CA LYS A 25 11.27 4.26 -3.07
C LYS A 25 10.08 3.53 -3.70
N ASP A 26 9.66 3.97 -4.89
CA ASP A 26 8.61 3.30 -5.67
C ASP A 26 8.94 1.82 -5.96
N ARG A 27 10.23 1.51 -6.17
CA ARG A 27 10.70 0.13 -6.39
C ARG A 27 10.41 -0.76 -5.18
N ASP A 28 10.59 -0.22 -3.98
CA ASP A 28 10.38 -0.96 -2.73
C ASP A 28 8.89 -1.20 -2.49
N ILE A 29 8.03 -0.23 -2.85
CA ILE A 29 6.57 -0.40 -2.86
C ILE A 29 6.16 -1.47 -3.88
N ALA A 30 6.73 -1.45 -5.09
CA ALA A 30 6.44 -2.46 -6.10
C ALA A 30 6.75 -3.87 -5.60
N PHE A 31 7.95 -4.07 -5.03
CA PHE A 31 8.32 -5.36 -4.46
C PHE A 31 7.47 -5.77 -3.26
N ALA A 32 7.10 -4.84 -2.38
CA ALA A 32 6.23 -5.14 -1.25
C ALA A 32 4.82 -5.60 -1.67
N LEU A 33 4.35 -5.11 -2.82
CA LEU A 33 3.08 -5.50 -3.42
C LEU A 33 3.20 -6.71 -4.36
N ASP A 34 4.36 -7.38 -4.40
CA ASP A 34 4.66 -8.46 -5.34
C ASP A 34 4.40 -8.08 -6.81
N LEU A 35 4.71 -6.83 -7.16
CA LEU A 35 4.59 -6.28 -8.51
C LEU A 35 5.96 -6.05 -9.15
N ASP A 36 6.01 -6.23 -10.46
CA ASP A 36 7.15 -5.76 -11.24
C ASP A 36 7.26 -4.21 -11.17
N PRO A 37 8.46 -3.62 -10.96
CA PRO A 37 8.64 -2.18 -10.88
C PRO A 37 8.22 -1.41 -12.14
N GLN A 38 8.39 -1.99 -13.33
CA GLN A 38 7.97 -1.39 -14.59
C GLN A 38 6.44 -1.36 -14.68
N TYR A 39 5.79 -2.46 -14.29
CA TYR A 39 4.33 -2.51 -14.17
C TYR A 39 3.79 -1.51 -13.15
N PHE A 40 4.44 -1.38 -11.98
CA PHE A 40 4.08 -0.39 -10.97
C PHE A 40 4.13 1.05 -11.51
N ALA A 41 5.18 1.39 -12.27
CA ALA A 41 5.29 2.71 -12.90
C ALA A 41 4.12 3.01 -13.85
N VAL A 42 3.67 2.01 -14.62
CA VAL A 42 2.52 2.13 -15.54
C VAL A 42 1.22 2.38 -14.76
N ILE A 43 0.92 1.59 -13.73
CA ILE A 43 -0.32 1.77 -12.95
C ILE A 43 -0.31 3.07 -12.14
N LYS A 44 0.86 3.50 -11.65
CA LYS A 44 1.05 4.80 -10.98
C LYS A 44 0.68 5.96 -11.92
N ARG A 45 1.21 5.96 -13.15
CA ARG A 45 0.90 6.98 -14.16
C ARG A 45 -0.59 7.03 -14.51
N ARG A 46 -1.27 5.88 -14.46
CA ARG A 46 -2.71 5.76 -14.73
C ARG A 46 -3.58 5.94 -13.48
N SER A 47 -2.98 6.18 -12.32
CA SER A 47 -3.67 6.21 -11.01
C SER A 47 -4.53 4.97 -10.76
N LYS A 48 -4.12 3.81 -11.29
CA LYS A 48 -4.83 2.53 -11.12
C LYS A 48 -4.42 1.87 -9.82
N ILE A 49 -5.40 1.57 -8.98
CA ILE A 49 -5.19 0.92 -7.68
C ILE A 49 -5.07 -0.60 -7.88
N PRO A 50 -3.98 -1.24 -7.43
CA PRO A 50 -3.82 -2.69 -7.51
C PRO A 50 -4.49 -3.39 -6.32
N TYR A 51 -5.83 -3.47 -6.33
CA TYR A 51 -6.61 -3.95 -5.18
C TYR A 51 -6.23 -5.35 -4.68
N GLU A 52 -5.98 -6.29 -5.58
CA GLU A 52 -5.58 -7.66 -5.22
C GLU A 52 -4.21 -7.70 -4.54
N ALA A 53 -3.22 -6.99 -5.09
CA ALA A 53 -1.90 -6.86 -4.50
C ALA A 53 -1.97 -6.22 -3.09
N LEU A 54 -2.82 -5.20 -2.92
CA LEU A 54 -3.07 -4.58 -1.63
C LEU A 54 -3.71 -5.55 -0.64
N ALA A 55 -4.64 -6.40 -1.07
CA ALA A 55 -5.26 -7.41 -0.22
C ALA A 55 -4.22 -8.46 0.25
N HIS A 56 -3.35 -8.92 -0.64
CA HIS A 56 -2.26 -9.83 -0.28
C HIS A 56 -1.26 -9.18 0.67
N PHE A 57 -0.88 -7.93 0.42
CA PHE A 57 -0.05 -7.14 1.32
C PHE A 57 -0.70 -7.00 2.71
N CYS A 58 -1.97 -6.59 2.78
CA CYS A 58 -2.71 -6.49 4.04
C CYS A 58 -2.71 -7.80 4.82
N ARG A 59 -2.95 -8.93 4.14
CA ARG A 59 -2.92 -10.27 4.75
C ARG A 59 -1.54 -10.60 5.32
N LYS A 60 -0.47 -10.34 4.56
CA LYS A 60 0.91 -10.64 4.97
C LYS A 60 1.34 -9.79 6.17
N HIS A 61 0.91 -8.53 6.21
CA HIS A 61 1.31 -7.57 7.25
C HIS A 61 0.32 -7.49 8.42
N ARG A 62 -0.78 -8.26 8.39
CA ARG A 62 -1.89 -8.24 9.36
C ARG A 62 -2.51 -6.84 9.53
N ILE A 63 -2.75 -6.18 8.41
CA ILE A 63 -3.29 -4.81 8.35
C ILE A 63 -4.69 -4.85 7.74
N SER A 64 -5.59 -3.98 8.23
CA SER A 64 -6.92 -3.82 7.65
C SER A 64 -6.83 -3.18 6.26
N LEU A 65 -7.46 -3.81 5.27
CA LEU A 65 -7.58 -3.22 3.93
C LEU A 65 -8.38 -1.91 3.97
N ASN A 66 -9.36 -1.79 4.87
CA ASN A 66 -10.13 -0.56 5.04
C ASN A 66 -9.26 0.61 5.51
N TRP A 67 -8.28 0.34 6.37
CA TRP A 67 -7.33 1.36 6.80
C TRP A 67 -6.51 1.87 5.62
N ILE A 68 -5.98 0.98 4.78
CA ILE A 68 -5.20 1.35 3.59
C ILE A 68 -6.04 2.14 2.57
N LEU A 69 -7.29 1.73 2.34
CA LEU A 69 -8.13 2.33 1.30
C LEU A 69 -8.83 3.62 1.76
N PHE A 70 -9.23 3.69 3.03
CA PHE A 70 -10.16 4.72 3.53
C PHE A 70 -9.65 5.51 4.72
N ASP A 71 -8.45 5.22 5.26
CA ASP A 71 -7.96 5.81 6.52
C ASP A 71 -8.86 5.50 7.71
N GLN A 72 -9.63 4.42 7.63
CA GLN A 72 -10.55 4.01 8.68
C GLN A 72 -9.86 3.00 9.57
N ASP A 73 -9.62 3.39 10.81
CA ASP A 73 -9.27 2.43 11.85
C ASP A 73 -10.39 1.40 12.00
N PRO A 74 -10.05 0.13 12.32
CA PRO A 74 -11.07 -0.84 12.61
C PRO A 74 -11.97 -0.29 13.72
N PRO A 75 -13.31 -0.29 13.54
CA PRO A 75 -14.19 0.10 14.62
C PRO A 75 -13.85 -0.78 15.83
N HIS A 76 -13.68 -0.15 16.98
CA HIS A 76 -13.42 -0.86 18.23
C HIS A 76 -14.58 -1.86 18.40
N LEU A 77 -14.29 -3.16 18.24
CA LEU A 77 -15.25 -4.21 18.54
C LEU A 77 -15.41 -4.18 20.07
N THR A 78 -16.48 -3.54 20.53
CA THR A 78 -16.89 -3.54 21.94
C THR A 78 -17.85 -4.69 22.15
#